data_AF-A0A557QXS3-F1
#
_entry.id   AF-A0A557QXS3-F1
#
_cell.length_a   1.000
_cell.length_b   1.000
_cell.length_c   1.000
_cell.angle_alpha   90.00
_cell.angle_beta   90.00
_cell.angle_gamma   90.00
#
_symmetry.space_group_name_H-M   'P 1'
#
loop_
_entity.id
_entity.type
_entity.pdbx_description
1 polymer ?
#
loop_
_entity_poly.entity_id
_entity_poly.type
_entity_poly.pdbx_seq_one_letter_code
_entity_poly.pdbx_strand_id
1 'polypeptide(L)'
;MFKHALATTALALTAFSAQAITIEFDYSYDTSGFFTDQHKSVMNTIAGEFGTRLTDSLAAITVSSNNVFQPRVDLITDGSPTFAPSQSIPQDTLRVFVGARALTGSTLAEGGNGFSAGGAPSFIANVNNRSQALPQGVDFGPFGGAMVFDTGTSWYLDDNLATVESFGGFDFYSVAIHELGHVLGVGTSAAWTNQTSGLTFTGAAAVASYGGPVPLANSGHVLKSIDSTFMGSLQEPALTPSISAGQRKYFTELDWALLSDIGWQVAAVPEPETWAMMLAGLGLLGWRLRRAKTA
;
A
#
# COMPACT_ATOMS: atom_id res chain seq x y z
N MET A 1 47.96 -39.76 15.10
CA MET A 1 46.52 -39.60 15.36
C MET A 1 46.25 -38.13 15.58
N PHE A 2 45.50 -37.46 14.69
CA PHE A 2 44.64 -36.29 14.92
C PHE A 2 44.21 -35.77 13.54
N LYS A 3 43.18 -36.41 12.96
CA LYS A 3 42.50 -35.92 11.76
C LYS A 3 41.64 -34.73 12.19
N HIS A 4 41.94 -33.54 11.68
CA HIS A 4 41.09 -32.36 11.86
C HIS A 4 39.91 -32.46 10.90
N ALA A 5 38.71 -32.65 11.44
CA ALA A 5 37.47 -32.61 10.68
C ALA A 5 37.06 -31.14 10.48
N LEU A 6 36.97 -30.71 9.22
CA LEU A 6 36.36 -29.44 8.85
C LEU A 6 34.84 -29.59 8.98
N ALA A 7 34.23 -28.92 9.96
CA ALA A 7 32.78 -28.80 10.06
C ALA A 7 32.31 -27.71 9.09
N THR A 8 31.71 -28.10 7.98
CA THR A 8 30.98 -27.20 7.09
C THR A 8 29.60 -26.94 7.68
N THR A 9 29.42 -25.80 8.32
CA THR A 9 28.10 -25.31 8.73
C THR A 9 27.37 -24.84 7.47
N ALA A 10 26.40 -25.63 6.99
CA ALA A 10 25.49 -25.21 5.93
C ALA A 10 24.45 -24.27 6.56
N LEU A 11 24.50 -22.99 6.20
CA LEU A 11 23.46 -22.02 6.53
C LEU A 11 22.25 -22.33 5.62
N ALA A 12 21.26 -23.05 6.15
CA ALA A 12 20.00 -23.25 5.46
C ALA A 12 19.22 -21.93 5.48
N LEU A 13 19.25 -21.19 4.37
CA LEU A 13 18.25 -20.15 4.14
C LEU A 13 16.92 -20.85 3.86
N THR A 14 16.08 -20.95 4.88
CA THR A 14 14.66 -21.23 4.66
C THR A 14 14.06 -19.99 4.02
N ALA A 15 13.84 -20.04 2.70
CA ALA A 15 12.97 -19.08 2.04
C ALA A 15 11.55 -19.35 2.54
N PHE A 16 11.11 -18.59 3.54
CA PHE A 16 9.69 -18.45 3.78
C PHE A 16 9.11 -17.83 2.52
N SER A 17 8.20 -18.53 1.85
CA SER A 17 7.36 -17.88 0.83
C SER A 17 6.54 -16.85 1.60
N ALA A 18 6.91 -15.57 1.54
CA ALA A 18 6.09 -14.51 2.09
C ALA A 18 4.72 -14.61 1.43
N GLN A 19 3.66 -14.81 2.22
CA GLN A 19 2.31 -14.63 1.71
C GLN A 19 2.13 -13.14 1.48
N ALA A 20 2.09 -12.75 0.21
CA ALA A 20 1.84 -11.38 -0.22
C ALA A 20 0.35 -11.09 -0.17
N ILE A 21 -0.02 -9.90 0.29
CA ILE A 21 -1.39 -9.39 0.14
C ILE A 21 -1.72 -9.25 -1.35
N THR A 22 -2.89 -9.73 -1.74
CA THR A 22 -3.43 -9.52 -3.09
C THR A 22 -4.31 -8.28 -3.11
N ILE A 23 -3.96 -7.29 -3.90
CA ILE A 23 -4.82 -6.12 -4.14
C ILE A 23 -5.62 -6.36 -5.42
N GLU A 24 -6.94 -6.48 -5.28
CA GLU A 24 -7.88 -6.66 -6.38
C GLU A 24 -8.62 -5.35 -6.66
N PHE A 25 -8.32 -4.71 -7.79
CA PHE A 25 -9.12 -3.59 -8.28
C PHE A 25 -10.38 -4.10 -8.99
N ASP A 26 -11.55 -3.73 -8.47
CA ASP A 26 -12.85 -4.10 -9.01
C ASP A 26 -13.42 -2.93 -9.83
N TYR A 27 -13.47 -3.14 -11.15
CA TYR A 27 -13.93 -2.15 -12.14
C TYR A 27 -15.43 -2.25 -12.46
N SER A 28 -16.21 -3.04 -11.71
CA SER A 28 -17.65 -3.24 -11.99
C SER A 28 -18.49 -1.97 -11.90
N TYR A 29 -17.93 -0.90 -11.31
CA TYR A 29 -18.55 0.42 -11.18
C TYR A 29 -18.00 1.47 -12.16
N ASP A 30 -17.06 1.12 -13.05
CA ASP A 30 -16.65 2.00 -14.15
C ASP A 30 -17.68 1.95 -15.30
N THR A 31 -18.84 2.54 -15.07
CA THR A 31 -19.93 2.57 -16.05
C THR A 31 -19.65 3.52 -17.22
N SER A 32 -18.64 4.38 -17.10
CA SER A 32 -18.29 5.40 -18.10
C SER A 32 -17.20 4.96 -19.08
N GLY A 33 -16.50 3.85 -18.79
CA GLY A 33 -15.35 3.40 -19.56
C GLY A 33 -14.11 4.26 -19.35
N PHE A 34 -13.99 4.90 -18.18
CA PHE A 34 -12.85 5.73 -17.81
C PHE A 34 -11.56 4.89 -17.72
N PHE A 35 -11.64 3.68 -17.15
CA PHE A 35 -10.50 2.79 -16.99
C PHE A 35 -10.21 2.01 -18.27
N THR A 36 -9.47 2.64 -19.16
CA THR A 36 -8.86 2.00 -20.34
C THR A 36 -7.84 0.93 -19.93
N ASP A 37 -7.37 0.14 -20.90
CA ASP A 37 -6.34 -0.87 -20.65
C ASP A 37 -5.05 -0.28 -20.07
N GLN A 38 -4.71 0.97 -20.44
CA GLN A 38 -3.55 1.67 -19.90
C GLN A 38 -3.74 2.03 -18.42
N HIS A 39 -4.92 2.50 -18.01
CA HIS A 39 -5.22 2.72 -16.59
C HIS A 39 -5.10 1.42 -15.80
N LYS A 40 -5.70 0.34 -16.32
CA LYS A 40 -5.64 -0.99 -15.68
C LYS A 40 -4.21 -1.49 -15.56
N SER A 41 -3.35 -1.21 -16.55
CA SER A 41 -1.92 -1.51 -16.47
C SER A 41 -1.25 -0.79 -15.30
N VAL A 42 -1.49 0.52 -15.14
CA VAL A 42 -0.98 1.31 -14.00
C VAL A 42 -1.46 0.73 -12.68
N MET A 43 -2.76 0.45 -12.56
CA MET A 43 -3.35 -0.13 -11.36
C MET A 43 -2.76 -1.51 -11.04
N ASN A 44 -2.51 -2.36 -12.05
CA ASN A 44 -1.85 -3.64 -11.84
C ASN A 44 -0.41 -3.48 -11.33
N THR A 45 0.32 -2.47 -11.81
CA THR A 45 1.66 -2.14 -11.28
C THR A 45 1.59 -1.73 -9.81
N ILE A 46 0.62 -0.89 -9.43
CA ILE A 46 0.40 -0.50 -8.03
C ILE A 46 0.06 -1.73 -7.17
N ALA A 47 -0.83 -2.60 -7.65
CA ALA A 47 -1.19 -3.83 -6.94
C ALA A 47 0.03 -4.74 -6.72
N GLY A 48 0.90 -4.86 -7.72
CA GLY A 48 2.16 -5.61 -7.60
C GLY A 48 3.12 -4.98 -6.60
N GLU A 49 3.33 -3.67 -6.67
CA GLU A 49 4.21 -2.93 -5.77
C GLU A 49 3.78 -3.11 -4.30
N PHE A 50 2.53 -2.77 -3.98
CA PHE A 50 2.02 -2.86 -2.61
C PHE A 50 1.87 -4.31 -2.16
N GLY A 51 1.39 -5.21 -3.03
CA GLY A 51 1.24 -6.62 -2.70
C GLY A 51 2.56 -7.30 -2.33
N THR A 52 3.68 -6.90 -2.96
CA THR A 52 5.01 -7.42 -2.59
C THR A 52 5.58 -6.83 -1.31
N ARG A 53 5.13 -5.63 -0.92
CA ARG A 53 5.59 -4.94 0.31
C ARG A 53 4.76 -5.32 1.53
N LEU A 54 3.45 -5.53 1.39
CA LEU A 54 2.55 -5.85 2.49
C LEU A 54 2.50 -7.37 2.73
N THR A 55 2.94 -7.78 3.92
CA THR A 55 3.15 -9.20 4.28
C THR A 55 2.20 -9.71 5.36
N ASP A 56 1.17 -8.91 5.66
CA ASP A 56 0.10 -9.25 6.59
C ASP A 56 -0.66 -10.51 6.15
N SER A 57 -1.29 -11.17 7.12
CA SER A 57 -2.22 -12.26 6.83
C SER A 57 -3.62 -11.92 7.29
N LEU A 58 -4.48 -11.54 6.35
CA LEU A 58 -5.83 -11.04 6.60
C LEU A 58 -6.85 -12.17 6.55
N ALA A 59 -7.58 -12.44 7.64
CA ALA A 59 -8.66 -13.42 7.62
C ALA A 59 -9.74 -13.09 6.57
N ALA A 60 -10.37 -14.10 5.98
CA ALA A 60 -11.47 -13.89 5.04
C ALA A 60 -12.69 -13.23 5.73
N ILE A 61 -13.45 -12.45 4.97
CA ILE A 61 -14.81 -12.02 5.36
C ILE A 61 -15.79 -12.95 4.65
N THR A 62 -16.53 -13.76 5.40
CA THR A 62 -17.48 -14.74 4.84
C THR A 62 -18.92 -14.36 5.17
N VAL A 63 -19.68 -13.96 4.15
CA VAL A 63 -21.11 -13.65 4.29
C VAL A 63 -21.95 -14.93 4.32
N SER A 64 -23.15 -14.83 4.88
CA SER A 64 -24.15 -15.91 4.94
C SER A 64 -25.55 -15.32 5.00
N SER A 65 -26.59 -16.14 5.18
CA SER A 65 -27.96 -15.63 5.39
C SER A 65 -28.10 -14.71 6.61
N ASN A 66 -27.20 -14.84 7.61
CA ASN A 66 -27.23 -14.06 8.84
C ASN A 66 -26.07 -13.06 8.97
N ASN A 67 -25.12 -13.07 8.04
CA ASN A 67 -23.95 -12.20 8.03
C ASN A 67 -23.89 -11.46 6.71
N VAL A 68 -24.06 -10.15 6.75
CA VAL A 68 -24.13 -9.25 5.61
C VAL A 68 -22.94 -8.30 5.66
N PHE A 69 -22.23 -8.15 4.54
CA PHE A 69 -21.13 -7.21 4.40
C PHE A 69 -21.22 -6.51 3.05
N GLN A 70 -21.43 -5.20 3.08
CA GLN A 70 -21.64 -4.37 1.91
C GLN A 70 -20.57 -3.26 1.86
N PRO A 71 -19.59 -3.35 0.96
CA PRO A 71 -18.66 -2.28 0.68
C PRO A 71 -19.39 -0.99 0.33
N ARG A 72 -18.95 0.16 0.86
CA ARG A 72 -19.41 1.47 0.40
C ARG A 72 -18.71 1.78 -0.93
N VAL A 73 -19.50 2.18 -1.93
CA VAL A 73 -19.08 2.36 -3.32
C VAL A 73 -19.68 3.63 -3.89
N ASP A 74 -19.38 4.78 -3.28
CA ASP A 74 -19.78 6.08 -3.81
C ASP A 74 -18.88 6.40 -5.00
N LEU A 75 -19.17 5.81 -6.16
CA LEU A 75 -18.31 5.86 -7.34
C LEU A 75 -18.99 6.52 -8.54
N ILE A 76 -20.33 6.59 -8.54
CA ILE A 76 -21.12 7.07 -9.69
C ILE A 76 -21.70 8.46 -9.44
N THR A 77 -22.15 8.76 -8.22
CA THR A 77 -22.76 10.04 -7.85
C THR A 77 -22.14 10.58 -6.56
N ASP A 78 -22.06 11.90 -6.40
CA ASP A 78 -21.53 12.63 -5.23
C ASP A 78 -22.55 12.81 -4.09
N GLY A 79 -23.74 12.20 -4.24
CA GLY A 79 -24.85 12.31 -3.29
C GLY A 79 -24.77 11.31 -2.13
N SER A 80 -25.92 10.69 -1.83
CA SER A 80 -26.06 9.75 -0.71
C SER A 80 -25.13 8.54 -0.81
N PRO A 81 -24.71 7.96 0.32
CA PRO A 81 -23.89 6.76 0.30
C PRO A 81 -24.50 5.61 -0.51
N THR A 82 -23.71 5.03 -1.41
CA THR A 82 -24.09 3.84 -2.16
C THR A 82 -23.29 2.63 -1.70
N PHE A 83 -23.89 1.45 -1.76
CA PHE A 83 -23.30 0.21 -1.26
C PHE A 83 -23.36 -0.89 -2.30
N ALA A 84 -22.30 -1.69 -2.40
CA ALA A 84 -22.29 -2.88 -3.22
C ALA A 84 -23.21 -3.95 -2.61
N PRO A 85 -23.65 -4.93 -3.42
CA PRO A 85 -24.30 -6.13 -2.90
C PRO A 85 -23.44 -6.82 -1.84
N SER A 86 -24.11 -7.51 -0.91
CA SER A 86 -23.43 -8.25 0.13
C SER A 86 -22.52 -9.31 -0.46
N GLN A 87 -21.25 -9.34 -0.06
CA GLN A 87 -20.25 -10.22 -0.67
C GLN A 87 -19.16 -10.67 0.31
N SER A 88 -18.57 -11.84 0.04
CA SER A 88 -17.39 -12.30 0.78
C SER A 88 -16.13 -11.68 0.20
N ILE A 89 -15.13 -11.46 1.07
CA ILE A 89 -13.77 -11.06 0.68
C ILE A 89 -12.83 -12.21 1.04
N PRO A 90 -12.04 -12.76 0.09
CA PRO A 90 -11.11 -13.84 0.37
C PRO A 90 -10.04 -13.47 1.41
N GLN A 91 -9.39 -14.49 1.95
CA GLN A 91 -8.22 -14.31 2.82
C GLN A 91 -7.11 -13.59 2.05
N ASP A 92 -6.32 -12.76 2.74
CA ASP A 92 -5.14 -12.07 2.20
C ASP A 92 -5.46 -11.20 0.96
N THR A 93 -6.72 -10.80 0.80
CA THR A 93 -7.19 -9.97 -0.31
C THR A 93 -7.68 -8.62 0.17
N LEU A 94 -7.23 -7.55 -0.47
CA LEU A 94 -7.81 -6.22 -0.38
C LEU A 94 -8.59 -5.93 -1.66
N ARG A 95 -9.91 -5.81 -1.58
CA ARG A 95 -10.75 -5.46 -2.72
C ARG A 95 -11.00 -3.96 -2.76
N VAL A 96 -10.54 -3.30 -3.81
CA VAL A 96 -10.70 -1.86 -4.01
C VAL A 96 -11.61 -1.61 -5.21
N PHE A 97 -12.83 -1.14 -4.95
CA PHE A 97 -13.76 -0.76 -6.00
C PHE A 97 -13.32 0.55 -6.62
N VAL A 98 -13.26 0.62 -7.95
CA VAL A 98 -12.81 1.82 -8.65
C VAL A 98 -13.84 2.32 -9.63
N GLY A 99 -13.94 3.64 -9.73
CA GLY A 99 -14.84 4.32 -10.65
C GLY A 99 -14.37 5.74 -10.93
N ALA A 100 -15.14 6.46 -11.72
CA ALA A 100 -14.86 7.84 -12.05
C ALA A 100 -16.16 8.63 -12.17
N ARG A 101 -16.13 9.87 -11.70
CA ARG A 101 -17.21 10.86 -11.86
C ARG A 101 -16.60 12.25 -11.89
N ALA A 102 -17.40 13.25 -12.25
CA ALA A 102 -16.98 14.64 -12.06
C ALA A 102 -16.87 14.95 -10.57
N LEU A 103 -15.69 15.40 -10.12
CA LEU A 103 -15.46 15.90 -8.77
C LEU A 103 -15.45 17.43 -8.78
N THR A 104 -15.80 18.04 -7.65
CA THR A 104 -15.89 19.51 -7.54
C THR A 104 -14.59 20.11 -7.04
N GLY A 105 -14.29 21.34 -7.47
CA GLY A 105 -13.14 22.10 -6.96
C GLY A 105 -11.83 21.59 -7.55
N SER A 106 -10.84 21.35 -6.68
CA SER A 106 -9.49 20.90 -7.05
C SER A 106 -9.22 19.45 -6.67
N THR A 107 -10.26 18.69 -6.28
CA THR A 107 -10.13 17.29 -5.90
C THR A 107 -9.90 16.44 -7.15
N LEU A 108 -8.77 15.74 -7.19
CA LEU A 108 -8.41 14.87 -8.33
C LEU A 108 -8.98 13.45 -8.16
N ALA A 109 -9.04 12.97 -6.92
CA ALA A 109 -9.60 11.68 -6.57
C ALA A 109 -10.01 11.67 -5.09
N GLU A 110 -10.77 10.64 -4.70
CA GLU A 110 -11.14 10.37 -3.31
C GLU A 110 -11.05 8.86 -3.04
N GLY A 111 -10.33 8.48 -1.99
CA GLY A 111 -10.17 7.10 -1.52
C GLY A 111 -10.63 6.90 -0.08
N GLY A 112 -11.18 5.72 0.23
CA GLY A 112 -11.55 5.36 1.60
C GLY A 112 -12.05 3.93 1.75
N ASN A 113 -12.24 3.50 2.99
CA ASN A 113 -12.48 2.10 3.38
C ASN A 113 -13.86 1.87 4.02
N GLY A 114 -14.88 2.67 3.66
CA GLY A 114 -16.22 2.60 4.25
C GLY A 114 -16.99 1.32 3.90
N PHE A 115 -17.88 0.88 4.80
CA PHE A 115 -18.77 -0.26 4.59
C PHE A 115 -20.01 -0.21 5.49
N SER A 116 -20.96 -1.09 5.20
CA SER A 116 -22.05 -1.48 6.11
C SER A 116 -21.97 -2.97 6.40
N ALA A 117 -22.14 -3.36 7.66
CA ALA A 117 -22.11 -4.76 8.06
C ALA A 117 -23.17 -5.06 9.13
N GLY A 118 -23.75 -6.26 9.07
CA GLY A 118 -24.72 -6.75 10.04
C GLY A 118 -24.59 -8.26 10.23
N GLY A 119 -24.80 -8.75 11.44
CA GLY A 119 -24.76 -10.17 11.74
C GLY A 119 -24.24 -10.50 13.13
N ALA A 120 -23.63 -11.67 13.27
CA ALA A 120 -23.08 -12.12 14.55
C ALA A 120 -21.97 -11.19 15.06
N PRO A 121 -21.84 -10.97 16.39
CA PRO A 121 -20.78 -10.12 16.94
C PRO A 121 -19.36 -10.53 16.52
N SER A 122 -19.08 -11.84 16.42
CA SER A 122 -17.80 -12.36 15.93
C SER A 122 -17.54 -12.03 14.46
N PHE A 123 -18.59 -12.01 13.63
CA PHE A 123 -18.49 -11.60 12.24
C PHE A 123 -18.18 -10.11 12.13
N ILE A 124 -18.87 -9.24 12.88
CA ILE A 124 -18.60 -7.80 12.89
C ILE A 124 -17.18 -7.51 13.40
N ALA A 125 -16.70 -8.20 14.44
CA ALA A 125 -15.32 -8.07 14.89
C ALA A 125 -14.31 -8.45 13.79
N ASN A 126 -14.59 -9.53 13.05
CA ASN A 126 -13.75 -9.94 11.93
C ASN A 126 -13.79 -8.96 10.75
N VAL A 127 -14.93 -8.35 10.42
CA VAL A 127 -15.01 -7.32 9.37
C VAL A 127 -14.13 -6.10 9.69
N ASN A 128 -14.05 -5.71 10.97
CA ASN A 128 -13.30 -4.52 11.38
C ASN A 128 -11.77 -4.71 11.43
N ASN A 129 -11.30 -5.93 11.71
CA ASN A 129 -9.88 -6.15 12.05
C ASN A 129 -9.25 -7.38 11.39
N ARG A 130 -10.06 -8.26 10.76
CA ARG A 130 -9.62 -9.42 9.98
C ARG A 130 -8.52 -10.27 10.64
N SER A 131 -8.70 -10.54 11.94
CA SER A 131 -7.79 -11.33 12.78
C SER A 131 -6.36 -10.81 12.88
N GLN A 132 -6.14 -9.51 12.61
CA GLN A 132 -4.87 -8.88 12.92
C GLN A 132 -4.68 -8.79 14.45
N ALA A 133 -3.48 -9.11 14.94
CA ALA A 133 -3.19 -9.03 16.36
C ALA A 133 -3.07 -7.57 16.79
N LEU A 134 -3.34 -7.24 18.06
CA LEU A 134 -3.13 -5.90 18.62
C LEU A 134 -1.96 -5.94 19.62
N PRO A 135 -0.67 -5.96 19.22
CA PRO A 135 0.42 -6.08 20.19
C PRO A 135 0.59 -4.81 21.04
N GLN A 136 0.40 -3.62 20.45
CA GLN A 136 0.16 -2.33 21.12
C GLN A 136 -0.50 -1.38 20.12
N GLY A 137 -1.70 -0.89 20.42
CA GLY A 137 -2.44 0.02 19.54
C GLY A 137 -3.64 -0.63 18.85
N VAL A 138 -4.24 0.10 17.91
CA VAL A 138 -5.29 -0.38 17.01
C VAL A 138 -4.58 -0.77 15.71
N ASP A 139 -4.58 -2.05 15.37
CA ASP A 139 -4.16 -2.57 14.07
C ASP A 139 -5.28 -2.31 13.05
N PHE A 140 -4.93 -2.17 11.79
CA PHE A 140 -5.82 -1.79 10.72
C PHE A 140 -5.82 -2.85 9.62
N GLY A 141 -6.78 -3.77 9.69
CA GLY A 141 -7.02 -4.81 8.67
C GLY A 141 -8.29 -4.55 7.87
N PRO A 142 -8.31 -3.61 6.89
CA PRO A 142 -9.50 -3.33 6.10
C PRO A 142 -9.83 -4.49 5.16
N PHE A 143 -11.05 -4.48 4.64
CA PHE A 143 -11.41 -5.34 3.51
C PHE A 143 -10.76 -4.88 2.19
N GLY A 144 -10.29 -3.63 2.16
CA GLY A 144 -10.05 -2.82 0.97
C GLY A 144 -10.85 -1.52 1.07
N GLY A 145 -11.43 -1.07 -0.04
CA GLY A 145 -12.12 0.23 -0.06
C GLY A 145 -12.70 0.59 -1.41
N ALA A 146 -12.90 1.88 -1.63
CA ALA A 146 -13.31 2.44 -2.90
C ALA A 146 -12.44 3.66 -3.24
N MET A 147 -12.16 3.85 -4.54
CA MET A 147 -11.46 5.02 -5.06
C MET A 147 -12.20 5.57 -6.28
N VAL A 148 -12.46 6.87 -6.29
CA VAL A 148 -13.10 7.57 -7.41
C VAL A 148 -12.17 8.64 -7.95
N PHE A 149 -12.04 8.68 -9.28
CA PHE A 149 -11.18 9.65 -9.97
C PHE A 149 -12.01 10.69 -10.71
N ASP A 150 -11.52 11.92 -10.76
CA ASP A 150 -12.17 13.01 -11.46
C ASP A 150 -12.12 12.84 -12.97
N THR A 151 -13.29 12.83 -13.62
CA THR A 151 -13.40 12.76 -15.08
C THR A 151 -13.02 14.06 -15.78
N GLY A 152 -13.01 15.19 -15.07
CA GLY A 152 -12.63 16.50 -15.61
C GLY A 152 -11.11 16.73 -15.68
N THR A 153 -10.33 15.86 -15.05
CA THR A 153 -8.89 16.00 -14.91
C THR A 153 -8.14 15.50 -16.16
N SER A 154 -7.13 16.26 -16.59
CA SER A 154 -6.20 15.81 -17.61
C SER A 154 -5.20 14.83 -17.00
N TRP A 155 -5.48 13.53 -17.12
CA TRP A 155 -4.64 12.46 -16.60
C TRP A 155 -3.48 12.14 -17.54
N TYR A 156 -2.29 12.06 -16.96
CA TYR A 156 -1.14 11.42 -17.58
C TYR A 156 -1.07 9.97 -17.11
N LEU A 157 -0.89 9.08 -18.10
CA LEU A 157 -0.81 7.64 -17.91
C LEU A 157 0.52 7.16 -18.45
N ASP A 158 1.15 6.29 -17.67
CA ASP A 158 2.45 5.74 -17.99
C ASP A 158 2.50 4.30 -17.49
N ASP A 159 2.68 3.37 -18.41
CA ASP A 159 2.77 1.95 -18.12
C ASP A 159 4.19 1.51 -17.73
N ASN A 160 5.17 2.43 -17.71
CA ASN A 160 6.52 2.17 -17.26
C ASN A 160 7.01 3.23 -16.28
N LEU A 161 6.80 2.99 -14.98
CA LEU A 161 7.17 3.90 -13.91
C LEU A 161 8.67 4.23 -13.79
N ALA A 162 9.55 3.53 -14.52
CA ALA A 162 10.98 3.84 -14.59
C ALA A 162 11.31 4.91 -15.63
N THR A 163 10.35 5.31 -16.48
CA THR A 163 10.58 6.41 -17.42
C THR A 163 10.65 7.73 -16.64
N VAL A 164 11.62 8.55 -17.06
CA VAL A 164 11.84 9.89 -16.54
C VAL A 164 11.71 10.84 -17.72
N GLU A 165 10.49 11.30 -17.96
CA GLU A 165 10.14 12.25 -19.01
C GLU A 165 9.39 13.45 -18.45
N SER A 166 9.39 14.53 -19.23
CA SER A 166 8.46 15.63 -19.00
C SER A 166 7.09 15.26 -19.57
N PHE A 167 6.04 15.47 -18.79
CA PHE A 167 4.66 15.27 -19.23
C PHE A 167 3.77 16.44 -18.79
N GLY A 168 2.59 16.54 -19.39
CA GLY A 168 1.54 17.48 -18.98
C GLY A 168 0.41 16.76 -18.25
N GLY A 169 -0.45 17.50 -17.55
CA GLY A 169 -1.54 16.91 -16.76
C GLY A 169 -1.06 16.36 -15.41
N PHE A 170 -1.95 15.72 -14.67
CA PHE A 170 -1.66 15.11 -13.37
C PHE A 170 -1.35 13.62 -13.55
N ASP A 171 -0.29 13.14 -12.90
CA ASP A 171 0.13 11.74 -12.98
C ASP A 171 -0.86 10.82 -12.26
N PHE A 172 -1.53 9.94 -13.02
CA PHE A 172 -2.54 9.03 -12.50
C PHE A 172 -1.97 8.05 -11.47
N TYR A 173 -0.76 7.53 -11.71
CA TYR A 173 -0.07 6.64 -10.78
C TYR A 173 0.09 7.31 -9.40
N SER A 174 0.64 8.52 -9.38
CA SER A 174 0.88 9.28 -8.14
C SER A 174 -0.38 9.53 -7.33
N VAL A 175 -1.49 9.86 -8.01
CA VAL A 175 -2.77 10.06 -7.33
C VAL A 175 -3.37 8.72 -6.87
N ALA A 176 -3.26 7.66 -7.67
CA ALA A 176 -3.78 6.35 -7.29
C ALA A 176 -3.07 5.75 -6.07
N ILE A 177 -1.75 5.89 -5.94
CA ILE A 177 -1.02 5.44 -4.72
C ILE A 177 -1.36 6.30 -3.50
N HIS A 178 -1.66 7.58 -3.70
CA HIS A 178 -2.11 8.49 -2.65
C HIS A 178 -3.46 8.03 -2.09
N GLU A 179 -4.46 7.83 -2.96
CA GLU A 179 -5.78 7.34 -2.55
C GLU A 179 -5.72 5.93 -1.96
N LEU A 180 -4.85 5.07 -2.48
CA LEU A 180 -4.63 3.75 -1.90
C LEU A 180 -4.10 3.87 -0.47
N GLY A 181 -3.24 4.84 -0.15
CA GLY A 181 -2.82 5.10 1.23
C GLY A 181 -3.99 5.45 2.16
N HIS A 182 -4.97 6.21 1.68
CA HIS A 182 -6.21 6.48 2.43
C HIS A 182 -7.08 5.24 2.60
N VAL A 183 -7.19 4.39 1.58
CA VAL A 183 -7.84 3.06 1.68
C VAL A 183 -7.13 2.18 2.71
N LEU A 184 -5.80 2.26 2.78
CA LEU A 184 -4.94 1.55 3.73
C LEU A 184 -4.85 2.21 5.11
N GLY A 185 -5.64 3.26 5.37
CA GLY A 185 -5.89 3.74 6.73
C GLY A 185 -5.17 5.03 7.12
N VAL A 186 -4.30 5.57 6.26
CA VAL A 186 -3.64 6.86 6.50
C VAL A 186 -4.70 7.95 6.48
N GLY A 187 -4.82 8.71 7.58
CA GLY A 187 -5.79 9.80 7.68
C GLY A 187 -7.24 9.39 7.90
N THR A 188 -7.57 8.11 7.74
CA THR A 188 -8.95 7.59 7.76
C THR A 188 -9.22 6.61 8.91
N SER A 189 -8.17 5.99 9.47
CA SER A 189 -8.31 4.94 10.48
C SER A 189 -8.20 5.46 11.92
N ALA A 190 -8.77 4.69 12.86
CA ALA A 190 -8.53 4.89 14.29
C ALA A 190 -7.06 4.62 14.66
N ALA A 191 -6.40 3.70 13.96
CA ALA A 191 -4.97 3.42 14.11
C ALA A 191 -4.12 4.67 13.84
N TRP A 192 -4.39 5.36 12.73
CA TRP A 192 -3.80 6.66 12.42
C TRP A 192 -4.07 7.69 13.52
N THR A 193 -5.35 7.85 13.90
CA THR A 193 -5.75 8.85 14.89
C THR A 193 -5.03 8.65 16.23
N ASN A 194 -4.84 7.40 16.67
CA ASN A 194 -4.11 7.07 17.89
C ASN A 194 -2.62 7.44 17.85
N GLN A 195 -2.04 7.55 16.66
CA GLN A 195 -0.66 7.99 16.45
C GLN A 195 -0.56 9.50 16.19
N THR A 196 -1.67 10.24 16.28
CA THR A 196 -1.67 11.69 16.03
C THR A 196 -1.85 12.50 17.31
N SER A 197 -1.09 13.57 17.43
CA SER A 197 -1.22 14.58 18.48
C SER A 197 -1.14 15.97 17.86
N GLY A 198 -2.27 16.69 17.83
CA GLY A 198 -2.37 17.96 17.10
C GLY A 198 -2.10 17.77 15.60
N LEU A 199 -1.17 18.54 15.04
CA LEU A 199 -0.71 18.43 13.64
C LEU A 199 0.61 17.66 13.54
N THR A 200 0.79 16.65 14.39
CA THR A 200 1.96 15.77 14.32
C THR A 200 1.55 14.31 14.39
N PHE A 201 2.22 13.48 13.60
CA PHE A 201 2.16 12.03 13.68
C PHE A 201 3.40 11.52 14.44
N THR A 202 3.17 10.68 15.44
CA THR A 202 4.15 10.28 16.45
C THR A 202 4.46 8.79 16.45
N GLY A 203 4.03 8.06 15.41
CA GLY A 203 4.37 6.66 15.23
C GLY A 203 5.89 6.45 15.18
N ALA A 204 6.37 5.36 15.78
CA ALA A 204 7.79 5.15 16.03
C ALA A 204 8.60 4.93 14.74
N ALA A 205 8.05 4.22 13.76
CA ALA A 205 8.71 3.98 12.48
C ALA A 205 8.81 5.27 11.66
N ALA A 206 7.73 6.02 11.57
CA ALA A 206 7.68 7.30 10.85
C ALA A 206 8.58 8.34 11.51
N VAL A 207 8.63 8.38 12.85
CA VAL A 207 9.55 9.22 13.60
C VAL A 207 11.01 8.86 13.32
N ALA A 208 11.33 7.56 13.27
CA ALA A 208 12.68 7.11 12.93
C ALA A 208 13.06 7.44 11.49
N SER A 209 12.12 7.31 10.55
CA SER A 209 12.32 7.61 9.12
C SER A 209 12.51 9.11 8.87
N TYR A 210 11.69 9.97 9.48
CA TYR A 210 11.75 11.43 9.31
C TYR A 210 12.83 12.11 10.17
N GLY A 211 13.19 11.51 11.32
CA GLY A 211 14.13 12.09 12.30
C GLY A 211 13.45 12.86 13.44
N GLY A 212 12.14 12.73 13.62
CA GLY A 212 11.34 13.38 14.65
C GLY A 212 9.83 13.20 14.42
N PRO A 213 8.95 13.77 15.26
CA PRO A 213 7.51 13.79 14.99
C PRO A 213 7.22 14.36 13.59
N VAL A 214 6.44 13.63 12.80
CA VAL A 214 6.16 13.97 11.40
C VAL A 214 5.12 15.09 11.37
N PRO A 215 5.41 16.26 10.77
CA PRO A 215 4.44 17.33 10.68
C PRO A 215 3.32 16.95 9.69
N LEU A 216 2.09 17.31 10.04
CA LEU A 216 0.90 17.09 9.23
C LEU A 216 0.36 18.41 8.70
N ALA A 217 -0.13 18.42 7.45
CA ALA A 217 -0.84 19.57 6.90
C ALA A 217 -2.25 19.72 7.50
N ASN A 218 -2.88 18.59 7.82
CA ASN A 218 -4.21 18.47 8.41
C ASN A 218 -4.34 17.05 9.01
N SER A 219 -5.54 16.65 9.43
CA SER A 219 -5.75 15.34 10.06
C SER A 219 -5.46 14.14 9.14
N GLY A 220 -5.43 14.33 7.82
CA GLY A 220 -5.31 13.24 6.85
C GLY A 220 -4.01 13.20 6.06
N HIS A 221 -3.19 14.25 6.10
CA HIS A 221 -2.09 14.41 5.16
C HIS A 221 -0.79 14.84 5.83
N VAL A 222 0.31 14.31 5.32
CA VAL A 222 1.67 14.74 5.66
C VAL A 222 1.89 16.18 5.19
N LEU A 223 2.67 16.96 5.94
CA LEU A 223 2.98 18.34 5.53
C LEU A 223 3.75 18.36 4.21
N LYS A 224 3.44 19.33 3.35
CA LYS A 224 4.22 19.59 2.13
C LYS A 224 5.63 20.06 2.46
N SER A 225 6.50 19.97 1.46
CA SER A 225 7.88 20.48 1.49
C SER A 225 8.75 19.82 2.57
N ILE A 226 8.37 18.62 2.99
CA ILE A 226 9.28 17.71 3.68
C ILE A 226 9.77 16.67 2.67
N ASP A 227 11.00 16.22 2.86
CA ASP A 227 11.61 15.23 1.98
C ASP A 227 11.65 13.86 2.64
N SER A 228 11.52 12.85 1.80
CA SER A 228 11.69 11.44 2.12
C SER A 228 12.38 10.77 0.92
N THR A 229 12.82 9.52 1.08
CA THR A 229 13.55 8.81 0.03
C THR A 229 12.68 7.79 -0.69
N PHE A 230 12.92 7.64 -1.98
CA PHE A 230 12.48 6.50 -2.79
C PHE A 230 13.69 6.02 -3.59
N MET A 231 14.08 4.76 -3.41
CA MET A 231 15.29 4.19 -4.03
C MET A 231 16.53 5.09 -3.88
N GLY A 232 16.72 5.66 -2.68
CA GLY A 232 17.82 6.57 -2.36
C GLY A 232 17.70 8.00 -2.92
N SER A 233 16.68 8.32 -3.72
CA SER A 233 16.44 9.67 -4.26
C SER A 233 15.43 10.43 -3.40
N LEU A 234 15.72 11.69 -3.11
CA LEU A 234 14.81 12.56 -2.34
C LEU A 234 13.61 13.00 -3.17
N GLN A 235 12.43 12.94 -2.56
CA GLN A 235 11.19 13.53 -3.07
C GLN A 235 10.23 13.87 -1.93
N GLU A 236 9.20 14.67 -2.24
CA GLU A 236 8.08 14.88 -1.33
C GLU A 236 7.24 13.59 -1.22
N PRO A 237 6.85 13.14 0.00
CA PRO A 237 6.02 11.96 0.21
C PRO A 237 4.73 11.97 -0.63
N ALA A 238 4.28 10.78 -1.04
CA ALA A 238 3.05 10.62 -1.82
C ALA A 238 1.82 11.09 -1.02
N LEU A 239 1.81 10.93 0.31
CA LEU A 239 0.68 11.24 1.19
C LEU A 239 0.59 12.71 1.63
N THR A 240 1.20 13.61 0.86
CA THR A 240 1.04 15.06 0.99
C THR A 240 -0.22 15.53 0.25
N PRO A 241 -0.88 16.65 0.65
CA PRO A 241 -2.26 16.96 0.25
C PRO A 241 -2.44 17.42 -1.21
N SER A 242 -1.38 17.43 -2.02
CA SER A 242 -1.47 17.91 -3.40
C SER A 242 -0.28 17.46 -4.23
N ILE A 243 -0.47 17.44 -5.53
CA ILE A 243 0.55 17.22 -6.54
C ILE A 243 0.44 18.33 -7.59
N SER A 244 1.55 18.69 -8.23
CA SER A 244 1.52 19.64 -9.35
C SER A 244 1.37 18.91 -10.69
N ALA A 245 0.79 19.55 -11.70
CA ALA A 245 0.81 18.99 -13.05
C ALA A 245 2.25 18.81 -13.54
N GLY A 246 2.52 17.72 -14.27
CA GLY A 246 3.86 17.35 -14.73
C GLY A 246 4.78 16.79 -13.64
N GLN A 247 4.25 16.54 -12.43
CA GLN A 247 5.00 15.94 -11.33
C GLN A 247 4.61 14.47 -11.16
N ARG A 248 5.61 13.63 -10.91
CA ARG A 248 5.43 12.27 -10.42
C ARG A 248 5.90 12.18 -8.97
N LYS A 249 5.16 11.44 -8.16
CA LYS A 249 5.50 11.01 -6.80
C LYS A 249 5.43 9.49 -6.73
N TYR A 250 6.30 8.93 -5.90
CA TYR A 250 6.32 7.51 -5.57
C TYR A 250 6.10 7.35 -4.07
N PHE A 251 5.70 6.15 -3.64
CA PHE A 251 5.53 5.86 -2.23
C PHE A 251 6.90 5.79 -1.55
N THR A 252 7.20 6.77 -0.71
CA THR A 252 8.52 6.95 -0.10
C THR A 252 8.69 6.11 1.17
N GLU A 253 9.90 6.03 1.69
CA GLU A 253 10.18 5.32 2.95
C GLU A 253 9.39 5.89 4.14
N LEU A 254 9.12 7.20 4.17
CA LEU A 254 8.19 7.79 5.14
C LEU A 254 6.75 7.28 4.95
N ASP A 255 6.25 7.21 3.71
CA ASP A 255 4.88 6.73 3.46
C ASP A 255 4.73 5.27 3.92
N TRP A 256 5.73 4.42 3.65
CA TRP A 256 5.78 3.04 4.14
C TRP A 256 5.87 2.95 5.67
N ALA A 257 6.64 3.82 6.30
CA ALA A 257 6.75 3.88 7.76
C ALA A 257 5.42 4.29 8.42
N LEU A 258 4.66 5.20 7.81
CA LEU A 258 3.30 5.55 8.27
C LEU A 258 2.37 4.33 8.25
N LEU A 259 2.41 3.52 7.18
CA LEU A 259 1.65 2.27 7.11
C LEU A 259 2.06 1.29 8.21
N SER A 260 3.36 1.18 8.48
CA SER A 260 3.86 0.31 9.55
C SER A 260 3.34 0.71 10.93
N ASP A 261 3.30 2.02 11.23
CA ASP A 261 2.83 2.53 12.51
C ASP A 261 1.32 2.40 12.73
N ILE A 262 0.55 2.17 11.68
CA ILE A 262 -0.90 1.92 11.74
C ILE A 262 -1.28 0.43 11.63
N GLY A 263 -0.28 -0.48 11.68
CA GLY A 263 -0.48 -1.91 11.86
C GLY A 263 0.08 -2.81 10.76
N TRP A 264 0.31 -2.26 9.56
CA TRP A 264 0.77 -3.05 8.41
C TRP A 264 2.17 -3.63 8.62
N GLN A 265 2.37 -4.89 8.23
CA GLN A 265 3.69 -5.49 8.15
C GLN A 265 4.35 -5.21 6.80
N VAL A 266 5.15 -4.15 6.77
CA VAL A 266 5.86 -3.69 5.57
C VAL A 266 7.23 -4.35 5.47
N ALA A 267 7.43 -5.13 4.40
CA ALA A 267 8.73 -5.68 4.05
C ALA A 267 9.69 -4.56 3.59
N ALA A 268 10.92 -4.60 4.08
CA ALA A 268 11.99 -3.73 3.59
C ALA A 268 12.36 -4.13 2.15
N VAL A 269 12.49 -3.14 1.26
CA VAL A 269 13.13 -3.36 -0.03
C VAL A 269 14.64 -3.33 0.21
N PRO A 270 15.37 -4.41 -0.10
CA PRO A 270 16.82 -4.36 0.03
C PRO A 270 17.35 -3.33 -0.96
N GLU A 271 18.17 -2.41 -0.46
CA GLU A 271 18.81 -1.40 -1.30
C GLU A 271 19.53 -2.07 -2.49
N PRO A 272 19.59 -1.44 -3.67
CA PRO A 272 20.31 -1.98 -4.83
C PRO A 272 21.75 -2.43 -4.49
N GLU A 273 22.41 -1.72 -3.57
CA GLU A 273 23.73 -2.09 -3.05
C GLU A 273 23.70 -3.40 -2.23
N THR A 274 22.63 -3.66 -1.48
CA THR A 274 22.45 -4.92 -0.75
C THR A 274 22.35 -6.10 -1.71
N TRP A 275 21.60 -5.94 -2.82
CA TRP A 275 21.55 -6.93 -3.90
C TRP A 275 22.90 -7.11 -4.58
N ALA A 276 23.59 -6.02 -4.90
CA ALA A 276 24.92 -6.07 -5.51
C ALA A 276 25.94 -6.78 -4.60
N MET A 277 25.91 -6.50 -3.30
CA MET A 277 26.78 -7.13 -2.31
C MET A 277 26.43 -8.60 -2.08
N MET A 278 25.14 -8.96 -2.05
CA MET A 278 24.70 -10.35 -1.96
C MET A 278 25.14 -11.15 -3.20
N LEU A 279 24.93 -10.62 -4.40
CA LEU A 279 25.37 -11.24 -5.66
C LEU A 279 26.90 -11.37 -5.72
N ALA A 280 27.64 -10.34 -5.30
CA ALA A 280 29.09 -10.40 -5.21
C ALA A 280 29.57 -11.47 -4.22
N GLY A 281 28.93 -11.58 -3.05
CA GLY A 281 29.20 -12.61 -2.04
C GLY A 281 28.95 -14.03 -2.57
N LEU A 282 27.82 -14.26 -3.25
CA LEU A 282 27.50 -15.54 -3.91
C LEU A 282 28.48 -15.87 -5.04
N GLY A 283 28.89 -14.88 -5.83
CA GLY A 283 29.91 -15.03 -6.87
C GLY A 283 31.27 -15.47 -6.31
N LEU A 284 31.70 -14.87 -5.20
CA LEU A 284 32.94 -15.25 -4.50
C LEU A 284 32.88 -16.67 -3.91
N LEU A 285 31.74 -17.07 -3.34
CA LEU A 285 31.50 -18.43 -2.85
C LEU A 285 31.55 -19.46 -3.98
N GLY A 286 30.88 -19.19 -5.10
CA GLY A 286 30.90 -20.05 -6.29
C GLY A 286 32.31 -20.21 -6.86
N TRP A 287 33.09 -19.13 -6.92
CA TRP A 287 34.49 -19.17 -7.36
C TRP A 287 35.38 -20.02 -6.45
N ARG A 288 35.23 -19.90 -5.13
CA ARG A 288 35.99 -20.70 -4.15
C ARG A 288 35.65 -22.20 -4.25
N LEU A 289 34.36 -22.53 -4.37
CA LEU A 289 33.91 -23.92 -4.54
C LEU A 289 34.40 -24.55 -5.86
N ARG A 290 34.48 -23.76 -6.93
CA ARG A 290 35.05 -24.21 -8.22
C ARG A 290 36.54 -24.51 -8.10
N ARG A 291 37.31 -23.64 -7.44
CA ARG A 291 38.75 -23.86 -7.23
C ARG A 291 39.06 -25.08 -6.36
N ALA A 292 38.22 -25.33 -5.35
CA ALA A 292 38.35 -26.50 -4.47
C ALA A 292 38.02 -27.85 -5.15
N LYS A 293 37.33 -27.85 -6.30
CA LYS A 293 37.08 -29.06 -7.12
C LYS A 293 38.15 -29.33 -8.18
N THR A 294 38.99 -28.34 -8.47
CA THR A 294 40.06 -28.42 -9.49
C THR A 294 41.46 -28.61 -8.89
N ALA A 295 41.56 -28.78 -7.58
CA ALA A 295 42.76 -29.13 -6.83
C ALA A 295 42.57 -30.52 -6.21
#